data_AF-A0A023G9R1-F1
#
_entry.id   AF-A0A023G9R1-F1
#
_cell.length_a   1.000
_cell.length_b   1.000
_cell.length_c   1.000
_cell.angle_alpha   90.00
_cell.angle_beta   90.00
_cell.angle_gamma   90.00
#
_symmetry.space_group_name_H-M   'P 1'
#
loop_
_entity.id
_entity.type
_entity.pdbx_description
1 polymer ?
#
loop_
_entity_poly.entity_id
_entity_poly.type
_entity_poly.pdbx_seq_one_letter_code
_entity_poly.pdbx_strand_id
1 'polypeptide(L)'
;MTTTSAALIFLLYISQLLVVFSGNEVSDPPLIDEDCEYYDPSEDNITCTIRSLNTTGRPIPVGCLAMCENSTRRLHNGTECLGISDKVANRMQGNVTYTCPVGLCYRGVCDRNGLGIDCWHNTPPPNSTNVTTNASTTSLPTSSRDL
;
A
#
# COMPACT_ATOMS: atom_id res chain seq x y z
N MET A 1 13.08 -16.93 74.93
CA MET A 1 13.33 -15.50 74.65
C MET A 1 13.53 -15.35 73.16
N THR A 2 12.49 -14.86 72.47
CA THR A 2 12.36 -14.80 71.01
C THR A 2 12.84 -13.45 70.48
N THR A 3 14.15 -13.29 70.38
CA THR A 3 14.82 -12.06 69.88
C THR A 3 15.31 -12.19 68.44
N THR A 4 14.67 -13.02 67.62
CA THR A 4 15.03 -13.19 66.20
C THR A 4 13.98 -12.68 65.23
N SER A 5 12.73 -12.44 65.68
CA SER A 5 11.62 -12.06 64.80
C SER A 5 11.60 -10.56 64.46
N ALA A 6 11.83 -9.68 65.45
CA ALA A 6 11.76 -8.23 65.23
C ALA A 6 12.89 -7.68 64.33
N ALA A 7 14.10 -8.25 64.42
CA ALA A 7 15.24 -7.86 63.60
C ALA A 7 15.03 -8.19 62.12
N LEU A 8 14.43 -9.36 61.81
CA LEU A 8 14.13 -9.77 60.43
C LEU A 8 13.05 -8.89 59.82
N ILE A 9 12.03 -8.51 60.58
CA ILE A 9 10.97 -7.61 60.10
C ILE A 9 11.53 -6.21 59.81
N PHE A 10 12.42 -5.70 60.66
CA PHE A 10 13.12 -4.43 60.42
C PHE A 10 14.02 -4.47 59.18
N LEU A 11 14.75 -5.55 58.97
CA LEU A 11 15.59 -5.74 57.77
C LEU A 11 14.74 -5.82 56.49
N LEU A 12 13.60 -6.52 56.54
CA LEU A 12 12.67 -6.58 55.41
C LEU A 12 12.04 -5.20 55.13
N TYR A 13 11.72 -4.42 56.15
CA TYR A 13 11.18 -3.07 55.98
C TYR A 13 12.21 -2.09 55.39
N ILE A 14 13.47 -2.13 55.85
CA ILE A 14 14.56 -1.33 55.27
C ILE A 14 14.84 -1.75 53.82
N SER A 15 14.76 -3.04 53.49
CA SER A 15 14.91 -3.51 52.11
C SER A 15 13.83 -2.94 51.18
N GLN A 16 12.60 -2.74 51.66
CA GLN A 16 11.53 -2.13 50.85
C GLN A 16 11.69 -0.60 50.71
N LEU A 17 12.29 0.08 51.69
CA LEU A 17 12.59 1.51 51.58
C LEU A 17 13.76 1.79 50.62
N LEU A 18 14.72 0.88 50.49
CA LEU A 18 15.86 1.03 49.57
C LEU A 18 15.49 0.75 48.09
N VAL A 19 14.36 0.09 47.82
CA VAL A 19 13.86 -0.12 46.45
C VAL A 19 13.09 1.10 45.90
N VAL A 20 12.73 2.06 46.75
CA VAL A 20 11.95 3.26 46.37
C VAL A 20 12.83 4.49 46.08
N PHE A 21 14.16 4.43 46.28
CA PHE A 21 15.08 5.53 45.96
C PHE A 21 16.33 5.08 45.20
N SER A 22 16.15 4.41 44.06
CA SER A 22 17.12 4.47 42.97
C SER A 22 16.43 5.01 41.71
N GLY A 23 15.90 6.22 41.84
CA GLY A 23 15.76 7.11 40.69
C GLY A 23 17.16 7.55 40.29
N ASN A 24 17.89 6.70 39.57
CA ASN A 24 18.96 7.20 38.74
C ASN A 24 18.28 7.97 37.62
N GLU A 25 18.30 9.30 37.72
CA GLU A 25 18.08 10.19 36.58
C GLU A 25 19.23 9.95 35.60
N VAL A 26 19.14 8.87 34.84
CA VAL A 26 19.85 8.72 33.58
C VAL A 26 19.15 9.72 32.67
N SER A 27 19.79 10.84 32.43
CA SER A 27 19.40 11.77 31.38
C SER A 27 19.36 10.98 30.08
N ASP A 28 18.16 10.65 29.61
CA ASP A 28 17.97 10.13 28.28
C ASP A 28 18.65 11.10 27.31
N PRO A 29 19.54 10.63 26.41
CA PRO A 29 20.00 11.46 25.31
C PRO A 29 18.76 11.93 24.54
N PRO A 30 18.71 13.19 24.06
CA PRO A 30 17.55 13.69 23.34
C PRO A 30 17.25 12.70 22.21
N LEU A 31 16.04 12.15 22.25
CA LEU A 31 15.50 11.34 21.17
C LEU A 31 15.73 12.15 19.90
N ILE A 32 16.51 11.57 18.99
CA ILE A 32 16.67 12.10 17.64
C ILE A 32 15.26 12.23 17.11
N ASP A 33 14.80 13.47 16.98
CA ASP A 33 13.52 13.80 16.41
C ASP A 33 13.43 13.05 15.08
N GLU A 34 12.52 12.09 15.06
CA GLU A 34 12.15 11.32 13.90
C GLU A 34 11.61 12.31 12.87
N ASP A 35 12.47 12.71 11.94
CA ASP A 35 12.20 13.49 10.72
C ASP A 35 10.87 14.24 10.76
N CYS A 36 10.85 15.41 11.41
CA CYS A 36 9.76 16.35 11.26
C CYS A 36 9.78 16.81 9.80
N GLU A 37 9.11 16.08 8.91
CA GLU A 37 9.00 16.42 7.50
C GLU A 37 8.49 17.87 7.44
N TYR A 38 9.38 18.77 7.02
CA TYR A 38 9.13 20.20 6.98
C TYR A 38 7.97 20.43 6.02
N TYR A 39 6.77 20.66 6.56
CA TYR A 39 5.58 20.95 5.79
C TYR A 39 5.77 22.33 5.15
N ASP A 40 6.23 22.35 3.90
CA ASP A 40 6.29 23.56 3.07
C ASP A 40 4.87 23.88 2.55
N PRO A 41 4.19 24.91 3.07
CA PRO A 41 2.84 25.27 2.65
C PRO A 41 2.78 25.81 1.21
N SER A 42 3.91 26.00 0.54
CA SER A 42 3.94 26.39 -0.87
C SER A 42 3.49 25.26 -1.82
N GLU A 43 3.43 24.03 -1.32
CA GLU A 43 2.98 22.82 -2.03
C GLU A 43 1.46 22.76 -2.31
N ASP A 44 0.67 23.68 -1.73
CA ASP A 44 -0.80 23.61 -1.71
C ASP A 44 -1.47 24.16 -3.00
N ASN A 45 -0.73 24.80 -3.89
CA ASN A 45 -1.22 25.29 -5.20
C ASN A 45 -0.76 24.44 -6.40
N ILE A 46 -0.13 23.30 -6.15
CA ILE A 46 0.39 22.46 -7.22
C ILE A 46 -0.74 21.58 -7.76
N THR A 47 -1.15 21.84 -9.01
CA THR A 47 -2.14 21.00 -9.70
C THR A 47 -1.49 19.68 -10.10
N CYS A 48 -2.02 18.58 -9.56
CA CYS A 48 -1.55 17.23 -9.87
C CYS A 48 -2.60 16.47 -10.68
N THR A 49 -2.16 15.74 -11.69
CA THR A 49 -2.98 14.86 -12.51
C THR A 49 -2.74 13.41 -12.12
N ILE A 50 -3.82 12.69 -11.84
CA ILE A 50 -3.79 11.25 -11.60
C ILE A 50 -4.33 10.57 -12.86
N ARG A 51 -3.56 9.67 -13.45
CA ARG A 51 -4.05 8.88 -14.57
C ARG A 51 -4.96 7.79 -14.04
N SER A 52 -6.17 7.69 -14.59
CA SER A 52 -7.15 6.68 -14.21
C SER A 52 -7.74 6.01 -15.45
N LEU A 53 -8.23 4.78 -15.26
CA LEU A 53 -9.07 4.10 -16.25
C LEU A 53 -10.50 4.01 -15.72
N ASN A 54 -11.45 3.98 -16.64
CA ASN A 54 -12.82 3.64 -16.28
C ASN A 54 -12.87 2.16 -15.93
N THR A 55 -13.60 1.83 -14.87
CA THR A 55 -13.87 0.45 -14.48
C THR A 55 -15.34 0.30 -14.13
N THR A 56 -15.79 -0.92 -13.86
CA THR A 56 -17.13 -1.16 -13.31
C THR A 56 -17.29 -0.39 -11.99
N GLY A 57 -18.18 0.60 -11.96
CA GLY A 57 -18.41 1.46 -10.79
C GLY A 57 -17.81 2.86 -10.94
N ARG A 58 -16.55 3.05 -10.51
CA ARG A 58 -15.86 4.35 -10.50
C ARG A 58 -14.49 4.23 -11.17
N PRO A 59 -13.93 5.30 -11.78
CA PRO A 59 -12.57 5.26 -12.28
C PRO A 59 -11.55 4.95 -11.18
N ILE A 60 -10.57 4.10 -11.50
CA ILE A 60 -9.49 3.69 -10.59
C ILE A 60 -8.15 4.20 -11.15
N PRO A 61 -7.25 4.73 -10.30
CA PRO A 61 -5.95 5.22 -10.74
C PRO A 61 -5.06 4.10 -11.28
N VAL A 62 -4.25 4.43 -12.28
CA VAL A 62 -3.18 3.58 -12.81
C VAL A 62 -1.94 3.81 -11.96
N GLY A 63 -1.53 2.79 -11.21
CA GLY A 63 -0.44 2.92 -10.25
C GLY A 63 -0.78 3.82 -9.04
N CYS A 64 0.26 4.33 -8.39
CA CYS A 64 0.17 5.02 -7.09
C CYS A 64 0.91 6.35 -7.06
N LEU A 65 1.05 6.98 -8.23
CA LEU A 65 1.76 8.23 -8.42
C LEU A 65 0.85 9.26 -9.10
N ALA A 66 0.86 10.47 -8.58
CA ALA A 66 0.25 11.65 -9.18
C ALA A 66 1.35 12.49 -9.85
N MET A 67 1.11 12.91 -11.08
CA MET A 67 2.04 13.75 -11.84
C MET A 67 1.68 15.21 -11.61
N CYS A 68 2.58 15.94 -10.98
CA CYS A 68 2.45 17.36 -10.70
C CYS A 68 3.40 18.14 -11.62
N GLU A 69 3.26 19.46 -11.71
CA GLU A 69 4.00 20.28 -12.69
C GLU A 69 5.52 20.04 -12.70
N ASN A 70 6.14 19.94 -11.51
CA ASN A 70 7.58 19.73 -11.35
C ASN A 70 7.94 18.57 -10.41
N SER A 71 6.98 17.72 -10.07
CA SER A 71 7.20 16.65 -9.09
C SER A 71 6.26 15.47 -9.33
N THR A 72 6.57 14.35 -8.67
CA THR A 72 5.67 13.21 -8.60
C THR A 72 5.32 12.96 -7.15
N ARG A 73 4.03 13.01 -6.82
CA ARG A 73 3.54 12.74 -5.47
C ARG A 73 3.01 11.32 -5.36
N ARG A 74 3.20 10.69 -4.21
CA ARG A 74 2.65 9.37 -3.93
C ARG A 74 1.19 9.50 -3.51
N LEU A 75 0.34 8.60 -4.01
CA LEU A 75 -1.00 8.45 -3.46
C LEU A 75 -0.93 7.89 -2.05
N HIS A 76 -1.97 8.15 -1.25
CA HIS A 76 -2.05 7.68 0.13
C HIS A 76 -1.99 6.16 0.20
N ASN A 77 -1.36 5.62 1.25
CA ASN A 77 -1.33 4.18 1.47
C ASN A 77 -2.77 3.63 1.63
N GLY A 78 -3.04 2.46 1.05
CA GLY A 78 -4.39 1.89 1.01
C GLY A 78 -5.31 2.43 -0.09
N THR A 79 -4.85 3.37 -0.92
CA THR A 79 -5.62 3.77 -2.12
C THR A 79 -5.73 2.61 -3.10
N GLU A 80 -6.94 2.31 -3.57
CA GLU A 80 -7.17 1.30 -4.62
C GLU A 80 -6.51 1.74 -5.94
N CYS A 81 -5.80 0.81 -6.59
CA CYS A 81 -5.04 1.09 -7.81
C CYS A 81 -5.10 -0.06 -8.81
N LEU A 82 -4.92 0.28 -10.08
CA LEU A 82 -4.70 -0.68 -11.16
C LEU A 82 -3.20 -0.96 -11.29
N GLY A 83 -2.83 -2.23 -11.14
CA GLY A 83 -1.46 -2.70 -11.17
C GLY A 83 -0.87 -2.78 -12.58
N ILE A 84 -1.17 -1.82 -13.46
CA ILE A 84 -0.60 -1.70 -14.80
C ILE A 84 0.24 -0.40 -14.88
N SER A 85 1.09 -0.28 -15.90
CA SER A 85 1.84 0.96 -16.12
C SER A 85 1.06 1.95 -16.99
N ASP A 86 1.38 3.24 -16.88
CA ASP A 86 0.83 4.28 -17.74
C ASP A 86 1.01 3.97 -19.23
N LYS A 87 2.15 3.37 -19.58
CA LYS A 87 2.45 2.93 -20.96
C LYS A 87 1.45 1.88 -21.45
N VAL A 88 1.04 0.95 -20.59
CA VAL A 88 0.02 -0.05 -20.93
C VAL A 88 -1.33 0.64 -21.05
N ALA A 89 -1.71 1.47 -20.08
CA ALA A 89 -2.97 2.22 -20.09
C ALA A 89 -3.11 3.10 -21.36
N ASN A 90 -2.02 3.73 -21.82
CA ASN A 90 -1.98 4.54 -23.04
C ASN A 90 -2.12 3.72 -24.34
N ARG A 91 -1.84 2.41 -24.29
CA ARG A 91 -1.90 1.51 -25.45
C ARG A 91 -3.18 0.68 -25.49
N MET A 92 -4.05 0.82 -24.49
CA MET A 92 -5.34 0.16 -24.50
C MET A 92 -6.16 0.65 -25.68
N GLN A 93 -6.72 -0.29 -26.43
CA GLN A 93 -7.57 0.02 -27.57
C GLN A 93 -8.90 0.61 -27.08
N GLY A 94 -9.40 1.64 -27.77
CA GLY A 94 -10.73 2.18 -27.49
C GLY A 94 -11.83 1.15 -27.77
N ASN A 95 -12.94 1.23 -27.02
CA ASN A 95 -14.09 0.32 -27.11
C ASN A 95 -13.79 -1.16 -26.78
N VAL A 96 -12.65 -1.45 -26.14
CA VAL A 96 -12.28 -2.79 -25.69
C VAL A 96 -12.25 -2.81 -24.16
N THR A 97 -12.88 -3.81 -23.55
CA THR A 97 -12.69 -4.12 -22.13
C THR A 97 -11.55 -5.08 -21.93
N TYR A 98 -10.71 -4.76 -20.96
CA TYR A 98 -9.63 -5.60 -20.50
C TYR A 98 -9.89 -5.95 -19.04
N THR A 99 -9.29 -7.05 -18.57
CA THR A 99 -9.22 -7.33 -17.13
C THR A 99 -7.93 -6.74 -16.57
N CYS A 100 -8.03 -5.66 -15.79
CA CYS A 100 -6.91 -5.03 -15.12
C CYS A 100 -6.68 -5.64 -13.74
N PRO A 101 -5.42 -5.96 -13.36
CA PRO A 101 -5.10 -6.37 -11.99
C PRO A 101 -5.34 -5.22 -11.01
N VAL A 102 -5.93 -5.53 -9.86
CA VAL A 102 -6.22 -4.57 -8.78
C VAL A 102 -5.23 -4.76 -7.64
N GLY A 103 -4.98 -3.66 -6.90
CA GLY A 103 -4.13 -3.66 -5.73
C GLY A 103 -4.44 -2.48 -4.80
N LEU A 104 -3.58 -2.30 -3.81
CA LEU A 104 -3.59 -1.16 -2.90
C LEU A 104 -2.23 -0.47 -2.94
N CYS A 105 -2.24 0.86 -2.83
CA CYS A 105 -1.02 1.64 -2.79
C CYS A 105 -0.28 1.41 -1.49
N TYR A 106 1.02 1.13 -1.60
CA TYR A 106 1.94 1.10 -0.48
C TYR A 106 3.26 1.73 -0.91
N ARG A 107 3.65 2.84 -0.27
CA ARG A 107 4.90 3.57 -0.55
C ARG A 107 5.08 3.94 -2.04
N GLY A 108 3.98 4.27 -2.73
CA GLY A 108 3.98 4.65 -4.14
C GLY A 108 4.01 3.49 -5.14
N VAL A 109 3.88 2.25 -4.67
CA VAL A 109 3.76 1.04 -5.50
C VAL A 109 2.35 0.48 -5.36
N CYS A 110 1.79 -0.05 -6.46
CA CYS A 110 0.51 -0.72 -6.45
C CYS A 110 0.69 -2.21 -6.14
N ASP A 111 0.48 -2.59 -4.88
CA ASP A 111 0.61 -3.96 -4.41
C ASP A 111 -0.63 -4.77 -4.82
N ARG A 112 -0.46 -5.63 -5.82
CA ARG A 112 -1.55 -6.42 -6.40
C ARG A 112 -2.09 -7.43 -5.38
N ASN A 113 -3.41 -7.50 -5.26
CA ASN A 113 -4.09 -8.39 -4.31
C ASN A 113 -4.62 -9.69 -4.94
N GLY A 114 -4.29 -9.94 -6.22
CA GLY A 114 -4.75 -11.11 -6.98
C GLY A 114 -6.13 -10.97 -7.61
N LEU A 115 -6.81 -9.84 -7.41
CA LEU A 115 -8.09 -9.55 -8.05
C LEU A 115 -7.90 -8.89 -9.42
N GLY A 116 -8.93 -9.01 -10.26
CA GLY A 116 -9.03 -8.33 -11.54
C GLY A 116 -10.38 -7.63 -11.68
N ILE A 117 -10.38 -6.47 -12.35
CA ILE A 117 -11.59 -5.70 -12.67
C ILE A 117 -11.60 -5.33 -14.14
N ASP A 118 -12.79 -5.27 -14.72
CA ASP A 118 -12.96 -4.76 -16.07
C ASP A 118 -12.60 -3.27 -16.15
N CYS A 119 -11.78 -2.92 -17.13
CA CYS A 119 -11.23 -1.59 -17.31
C CYS A 119 -11.14 -1.16 -18.79
N TRP A 120 -11.29 0.14 -19.05
CA TRP A 120 -11.23 0.72 -20.40
C TRP A 120 -10.84 2.22 -20.38
N HIS A 121 -10.39 2.75 -21.52
CA HIS A 121 -9.82 4.11 -21.62
C HIS A 121 -10.86 5.23 -21.79
N ASN A 122 -11.91 5.04 -22.61
CA ASN A 122 -12.86 6.11 -22.95
C ASN A 122 -14.32 5.69 -22.70
N THR A 123 -14.86 4.86 -23.59
CA THR A 123 -16.25 4.39 -23.57
C THR A 123 -16.31 2.94 -23.13
N PRO A 124 -17.28 2.55 -22.28
CA PRO A 124 -17.53 1.14 -22.01
C PRO A 124 -17.82 0.46 -23.35
N PRO A 125 -17.40 -0.80 -23.55
CA PRO A 125 -17.79 -1.53 -24.75
C PRO A 125 -19.33 -1.56 -24.83
N PRO A 126 -19.91 -1.58 -26.04
CA PRO A 126 -21.35 -1.77 -26.19
C PRO A 126 -21.77 -3.02 -25.40
N ASN A 127 -22.83 -2.89 -24.59
CA ASN A 127 -23.38 -3.99 -23.79
C ASN A 127 -23.56 -5.22 -24.69
N SER A 128 -22.78 -6.27 -24.45
CA SER A 128 -22.79 -7.47 -25.27
C SER A 128 -24.01 -8.30 -24.91
N THR A 129 -25.19 -7.92 -25.39
CA THR A 129 -26.28 -8.87 -25.51
C THR A 129 -25.92 -9.81 -26.67
N ASN A 130 -25.49 -11.02 -26.29
CA ASN A 130 -25.27 -12.18 -27.15
C ASN A 130 -23.94 -12.22 -27.93
N VAL A 131 -22.83 -12.49 -27.22
CA VAL A 131 -21.64 -13.09 -27.82
C VAL A 131 -21.43 -14.48 -27.23
N THR A 132 -21.90 -15.50 -27.95
CA THR A 132 -21.49 -16.90 -27.72
C THR A 132 -20.02 -17.03 -28.07
N THR A 133 -19.15 -16.98 -27.07
CA THR A 133 -17.73 -17.27 -27.23
C THR A 133 -17.54 -18.78 -27.28
N ASN A 134 -17.34 -19.33 -28.47
CA ASN A 134 -16.81 -20.69 -28.58
C ASN A 134 -15.33 -20.65 -28.18
N ALA A 135 -14.95 -21.47 -27.21
CA ALA A 135 -13.58 -21.59 -26.73
C ALA A 135 -12.63 -21.90 -27.91
N SER A 136 -11.69 -21.01 -28.18
CA SER A 136 -10.60 -21.28 -29.11
C SER A 136 -9.67 -22.31 -28.45
N THR A 137 -9.78 -23.56 -28.89
CA THR A 137 -8.89 -24.63 -28.45
C THR A 137 -7.58 -24.50 -29.23
N THR A 138 -6.55 -23.93 -28.60
CA THR A 138 -5.18 -24.02 -29.11
C THR A 138 -4.68 -25.45 -28.83
N SER A 139 -4.66 -26.29 -29.87
CA SER A 139 -3.95 -27.57 -29.81
C SER A 139 -2.43 -27.32 -29.85
N LEU A 140 -1.72 -27.80 -28.81
CA LEU A 140 -0.26 -27.90 -28.86
C LEU A 140 0.12 -28.97 -29.90
N PRO A 141 1.07 -28.71 -30.83
CA PRO A 141 1.64 -29.77 -31.65
C PRO A 141 2.54 -30.67 -30.79
N THR A 142 2.14 -31.94 -30.68
CA THR A 142 2.95 -33.03 -30.10
C THR A 142 4.15 -33.29 -31.02
N SER A 143 5.35 -32.93 -30.57
CA SER A 143 6.60 -33.27 -31.26
C SER A 143 6.97 -34.73 -30.96
N SER A 144 6.50 -35.68 -31.77
CA SER A 144 7.09 -37.02 -31.85
C SER A 144 8.34 -36.96 -32.75
N ARG A 145 9.52 -37.16 -32.17
CA ARG A 145 10.71 -37.58 -32.92
C ARG A 145 10.87 -39.08 -32.71
N ASP A 146 10.47 -39.84 -33.72
CA ASP A 146 10.97 -41.18 -33.97
C ASP A 146 11.90 -41.09 -35.19
N LEU A 147 13.19 -41.35 -34.95
CA LEU A 147 14.19 -41.89 -35.89
C LEU A 147 15.49 -42.18 -35.11
#